data_AF-A0A7D5DQP4-F1
#
_entry.id   AF-A0A7D5DQP4-F1
#
_cell.length_a   1.000
_cell.length_b   1.000
_cell.length_c   1.000
_cell.angle_alpha   90.00
_cell.angle_beta   90.00
_cell.angle_gamma   90.00
#
_symmetry.space_group_name_H-M   'P 1'
#
loop_
_entity.id
_entity.type
_entity.pdbx_description
1 polymer ?
#
loop_
_entity_poly.entity_id
_entity_poly.type
_entity_poly.pdbx_seq_one_letter_code
_entity_poly.pdbx_strand_id
1 'polypeptide(L)'
;LGTPHAWGDIDFYPNGASDQPGCPKPVSGGLHADVSCSHHRAISYFLETLQQNQTCQFQAYPCSTFKDYLKGSCTSCGDGPCPILGYRSIDSHRKGKYYLKTNSQSPFCMKRK
;
A
#
# COMPACT_ATOMS: atom_id res chain seq x y z
N LEU A 1 -6.77 4.46 14.31
CA LEU A 1 -5.38 3.95 14.45
C LEU A 1 -4.62 4.30 13.17
N GLY A 2 -3.31 4.58 13.25
CA GLY A 2 -2.49 5.01 12.11
C GLY A 2 -2.10 6.50 12.13
N THR A 3 -1.17 6.91 11.28
CA THR A 3 -0.68 8.29 11.14
C THR A 3 -0.65 8.72 9.66
N PRO A 4 -1.08 9.95 9.32
CA PRO A 4 -0.94 10.49 7.96
C PRO A 4 0.45 11.09 7.69
N HIS A 5 1.21 11.41 8.75
CA HIS A 5 2.56 11.95 8.65
C HIS A 5 3.51 10.89 8.10
N ALA A 6 4.46 11.35 7.29
CA ALA A 6 5.57 10.54 6.77
C ALA A 6 6.71 10.57 7.79
N TRP A 7 7.27 9.40 8.12
CA TRP A 7 8.34 9.26 9.13
C TRP A 7 9.54 8.45 8.62
N GLY A 8 9.42 7.79 7.47
CA GLY A 8 10.48 6.96 6.90
C GLY A 8 11.27 7.67 5.80
N ASP A 9 12.29 6.98 5.29
CA ASP A 9 12.85 7.35 3.98
C ASP A 9 11.79 7.14 2.90
N ILE A 10 11.13 5.98 2.92
CA ILE A 10 10.03 5.62 2.02
C ILE A 10 8.78 5.33 2.84
N ASP A 11 7.73 6.12 2.62
CA ASP A 11 6.42 5.92 3.23
C ASP A 11 5.44 5.38 2.19
N PHE A 12 4.94 4.16 2.40
CA PHE A 12 3.96 3.55 1.52
C PHE A 12 2.54 3.77 2.03
N TYR A 13 1.63 4.14 1.13
CA TYR A 13 0.22 4.39 1.41
C TYR A 13 -0.68 3.48 0.54
N PRO A 14 -0.76 2.16 0.84
CA PRO A 14 -1.68 1.25 0.16
C PRO A 14 -3.12 1.76 0.25
N ASN A 15 -3.77 1.86 -0.90
CA ASN A 15 -5.16 2.30 -1.01
C ASN A 15 -5.41 3.68 -0.34
N GLY A 16 -4.39 4.54 -0.29
CA GLY A 16 -4.48 5.86 0.36
C GLY A 16 -4.33 5.85 1.88
N ALA A 17 -3.99 4.70 2.48
CA ALA A 17 -3.80 4.48 3.92
C ALA A 17 -5.04 4.74 4.82
N SER A 18 -6.24 4.74 4.25
CA SER A 18 -7.50 4.79 4.99
C SER A 18 -8.18 3.41 4.99
N ASP A 19 -9.21 3.24 4.15
CA ASP A 19 -10.04 2.05 4.10
C ASP A 19 -9.41 1.00 3.20
N GLN A 20 -9.01 -0.11 3.80
CA GLN A 20 -8.36 -1.18 3.05
C GLN A 20 -9.41 -2.12 2.43
N PRO A 21 -9.22 -2.54 1.16
CA PRO A 21 -10.14 -3.45 0.49
C PRO A 21 -10.39 -4.73 1.31
N GLY A 22 -11.65 -5.16 1.35
CA GLY A 22 -12.08 -6.36 2.09
C GLY A 22 -12.34 -6.15 3.58
N CYS A 23 -12.07 -4.97 4.13
CA CYS A 23 -12.51 -4.62 5.48
C CYS A 23 -13.97 -4.14 5.49
N PRO A 24 -14.72 -4.38 6.59
CA PRO A 24 -16.05 -3.82 6.77
C PRO A 24 -16.00 -2.30 6.62
N LYS A 25 -17.02 -1.72 5.98
CA LYS A 25 -17.17 -0.27 5.95
C LYS A 25 -17.67 0.22 7.31
N PRO A 26 -17.38 1.48 7.68
CA PRO A 26 -17.95 2.07 8.88
C PRO A 26 -19.48 1.99 8.79
N VAL A 27 -20.10 1.23 9.69
CA VAL A 27 -21.55 1.26 9.87
C VAL A 27 -21.80 2.33 10.93
N SER A 28 -22.70 3.28 10.64
CA SER A 28 -23.10 4.34 11.56
C SER A 28 -23.54 3.72 12.90
N GLY A 29 -22.65 3.76 13.91
CA GLY A 29 -22.91 3.24 15.25
C GLY A 29 -21.98 2.12 15.76
N GLY A 30 -21.06 1.57 14.96
CA GLY A 30 -20.11 0.54 15.41
C GLY A 30 -18.65 0.88 15.06
N LEU A 31 -17.82 1.18 16.07
CA LEU A 31 -16.52 1.86 15.89
C LEU A 31 -15.28 0.93 15.84
N HIS A 32 -15.43 -0.40 15.78
CA HIS A 32 -14.31 -1.27 16.15
C HIS A 32 -13.82 -2.28 15.10
N ALA A 33 -14.68 -2.86 14.28
CA ALA A 33 -14.27 -3.93 13.36
C ALA A 33 -13.57 -3.41 12.09
N ASP A 34 -14.02 -2.29 11.56
CA ASP A 34 -13.51 -1.62 10.35
C ASP A 34 -12.10 -1.05 10.56
N VAL A 35 -11.93 -0.25 11.63
CA VAL A 35 -10.65 0.38 11.98
C VAL A 35 -9.61 -0.68 12.32
N SER A 36 -9.99 -1.71 13.10
CA SER A 36 -9.08 -2.81 13.45
C SER A 36 -8.67 -3.60 12.21
N CYS A 37 -9.60 -3.93 11.32
CA CYS A 37 -9.28 -4.65 10.09
C CYS A 37 -8.29 -3.86 9.21
N SER A 38 -8.59 -2.58 8.92
CA SER A 38 -7.71 -1.74 8.10
C SER A 38 -6.35 -1.53 8.75
N HIS A 39 -6.30 -1.43 10.08
CA HIS A 39 -5.03 -1.32 10.81
C HIS A 39 -4.16 -2.56 10.68
N HIS A 40 -4.74 -3.77 10.81
CA HIS A 40 -4.00 -5.03 10.69
C HIS A 40 -3.48 -5.32 9.27
N ARG A 41 -4.01 -4.65 8.24
CA ARG A 41 -3.55 -4.83 6.85
C ARG A 41 -2.10 -4.47 6.64
N ALA A 42 -1.54 -3.52 7.40
CA ALA A 42 -0.11 -3.22 7.33
C ALA A 42 0.73 -4.47 7.60
N ILE A 43 0.35 -5.27 8.60
CA ILE A 43 1.00 -6.54 8.94
C ILE A 43 0.73 -7.57 7.85
N SER A 44 -0.51 -7.72 7.40
CA SER A 44 -0.86 -8.70 6.35
C SER A 44 -0.08 -8.47 5.06
N TYR A 45 0.05 -7.22 4.61
CA TYR A 45 0.82 -6.90 3.41
C TYR A 45 2.30 -7.20 3.60
N PHE A 46 2.89 -6.84 4.73
CA PHE A 46 4.30 -7.13 5.01
C PHE A 46 4.57 -8.65 5.01
N LEU A 47 3.73 -9.44 5.71
CA LEU A 47 3.89 -10.89 5.77
C LEU A 47 3.75 -11.54 4.38
N GLU A 48 2.85 -11.06 3.54
CA GLU A 48 2.71 -11.59 2.18
C GLU A 48 3.98 -11.36 1.35
N THR A 49 4.72 -10.27 1.59
CA THR A 49 5.97 -9.97 0.86
C THR A 49 7.12 -10.93 1.18
N LEU A 50 6.99 -11.73 2.25
CA LEU A 50 7.96 -12.75 2.64
C LEU A 50 7.69 -14.10 1.96
N GLN A 51 6.55 -14.28 1.30
CA GLN A 51 6.18 -15.55 0.68
C GLN A 51 7.00 -15.80 -0.59
N GLN A 52 7.65 -16.97 -0.67
CA GLN A 52 8.49 -17.35 -1.81
C GLN A 52 7.71 -17.54 -3.11
N ASN A 53 6.42 -17.89 -3.04
CA ASN A 53 5.56 -18.19 -4.20
C ASN A 53 4.70 -16.98 -4.63
N GLN A 54 5.12 -15.75 -4.32
CA GLN A 54 4.41 -14.55 -4.76
C GLN A 54 4.41 -14.44 -6.30
N THR A 55 3.22 -14.31 -6.88
CA THR A 55 3.05 -14.17 -8.35
C THR A 55 2.86 -12.72 -8.82
N CYS A 56 2.97 -11.77 -7.89
CA CYS A 56 2.94 -10.33 -8.15
C CYS A 56 3.87 -9.58 -7.18
N GLN A 57 3.96 -8.26 -7.33
CA GLN A 57 4.76 -7.39 -6.46
C GLN A 57 3.88 -6.24 -5.98
N PHE A 58 4.11 -5.77 -4.74
CA PHE A 58 3.51 -4.54 -4.22
C PHE A 58 4.27 -3.30 -4.72
N GLN A 59 4.40 -3.17 -6.04
CA GLN A 59 5.07 -2.03 -6.66
C GLN A 59 4.28 -0.74 -6.39
N ALA A 60 4.95 0.28 -5.85
CA ALA A 60 4.33 1.55 -5.50
C ALA A 60 4.94 2.71 -6.30
N TYR A 61 4.16 3.78 -6.50
CA TYR A 61 4.52 4.90 -7.37
C TYR A 61 4.54 6.22 -6.60
N PRO A 62 5.54 7.09 -6.85
CA PRO A 62 5.62 8.39 -6.20
C PRO A 62 4.50 9.26 -6.73
N CYS A 63 3.75 9.89 -5.82
CA CYS A 63 2.69 10.80 -6.21
C CYS A 63 2.44 11.84 -5.13
N SER A 64 1.88 13.00 -5.49
CA SER A 64 1.55 14.04 -4.51
C SER A 64 0.37 13.63 -3.63
N THR A 65 -0.63 12.98 -4.22
CA THR A 65 -1.83 12.50 -3.53
C THR A 65 -2.29 11.15 -4.07
N PHE A 66 -3.06 10.42 -3.26
CA PHE A 66 -3.70 9.19 -3.73
C PHE A 66 -4.72 9.46 -4.87
N LYS A 67 -5.34 10.65 -4.89
CA LYS A 67 -6.27 11.04 -5.96
C LYS A 67 -5.57 11.15 -7.31
N ASP A 68 -4.37 11.73 -7.34
CA ASP A 68 -3.59 11.86 -8.58
C ASP A 68 -3.05 10.50 -9.04
N TYR A 69 -2.70 9.63 -8.08
CA TYR A 69 -2.38 8.23 -8.38
C TYR A 69 -3.56 7.51 -9.04
N LEU A 70 -4.78 7.65 -8.51
CA LEU A 70 -5.98 7.03 -9.09
C LEU A 70 -6.33 7.57 -10.48
N LYS A 71 -6.01 8.82 -10.79
CA LYS A 71 -6.15 9.42 -12.13
C LYS A 71 -5.11 8.91 -13.13
N GLY A 72 -4.11 8.13 -12.68
CA GLY A 72 -3.02 7.68 -13.54
C GLY A 72 -2.00 8.77 -13.85
N SER A 73 -1.93 9.84 -13.06
CA SER A 73 -0.94 10.91 -13.24
C SER A 73 0.48 10.49 -12.86
N CYS A 74 0.62 9.37 -12.13
CA CYS A 74 1.87 8.88 -11.57
C CYS A 74 2.09 7.41 -11.96
N THR A 75 2.72 7.18 -13.11
CA THR A 75 2.89 5.83 -13.71
C THR A 75 4.35 5.39 -13.82
N SER A 76 5.29 6.23 -13.39
CA SER A 76 6.73 5.97 -13.46
C SER A 76 7.41 6.48 -12.18
N CYS A 77 8.60 5.95 -11.91
CA CYS A 77 9.48 6.39 -10.81
C CYS A 77 10.68 7.21 -11.32
N GLY A 78 10.64 7.66 -12.58
CA GLY A 78 11.77 8.31 -13.23
C GLY A 78 12.91 7.32 -13.49
N ASP A 79 14.14 7.77 -13.26
CA ASP A 79 15.32 6.93 -13.46
C ASP A 79 15.41 5.87 -12.36
N GLY A 80 15.31 4.60 -12.74
CA GLY A 80 15.43 3.44 -11.86
C GLY A 80 14.10 2.78 -11.47
N PRO A 81 14.17 1.64 -10.76
CA PRO A 81 12.97 0.89 -10.38
C PRO A 81 12.11 1.66 -9.38
N CYS A 82 10.82 1.34 -9.40
CA CYS A 82 9.90 1.75 -8.35
C CYS A 82 10.11 0.92 -7.09
N PRO A 83 9.93 1.50 -5.89
CA PRO A 83 10.06 0.75 -4.66
C PRO A 83 8.93 -0.28 -4.53
N ILE A 84 9.26 -1.39 -3.89
CA ILE A 84 8.33 -2.49 -3.61
C ILE A 84 8.05 -2.45 -2.10
N LEU A 85 6.78 -2.37 -1.73
CA LEU A 85 6.38 -2.41 -0.32
C LEU A 85 6.85 -3.73 0.31
N GLY A 86 7.28 -3.67 1.58
CA GLY A 86 7.61 -4.85 2.38
C GLY A 86 9.10 -5.14 2.41
N TYR A 87 9.47 -6.42 2.54
CA TYR A 87 10.86 -6.85 2.76
C TYR A 87 11.84 -6.30 1.71
N ARG A 88 11.44 -6.26 0.45
CA ARG A 88 12.25 -5.76 -0.67
C ARG A 88 12.40 -4.24 -0.73
N SER A 89 11.77 -3.48 0.17
CA SER A 89 11.99 -2.03 0.25
C SER A 89 13.44 -1.66 0.55
N ILE A 90 14.20 -2.56 1.19
CA ILE A 90 15.64 -2.41 1.47
C ILE A 90 16.50 -2.26 0.20
N ASP A 91 16.03 -2.79 -0.93
CA ASP A 91 16.72 -2.68 -2.23
C ASP A 91 16.59 -1.28 -2.85
N SER A 92 15.83 -0.37 -2.21
CA SER A 92 15.49 0.94 -2.76
C SER A 92 16.14 2.09 -2.00
N HIS A 93 16.78 3.01 -2.73
CA HIS A 93 17.31 4.27 -2.20
C HIS A 93 16.36 5.46 -2.43
N ARG A 94 15.10 5.16 -2.77
CA ARG A 94 14.08 6.18 -3.01
C ARG A 94 13.74 6.92 -1.71
N LYS A 95 13.16 8.11 -1.85
CA LYS A 95 12.58 8.84 -0.72
C LYS A 95 11.18 9.37 -1.03
N GLY A 96 10.37 9.57 0.00
CA GLY A 96 9.07 10.22 -0.07
C GLY A 96 7.87 9.27 -0.02
N LYS A 97 6.71 9.76 -0.48
CA LYS A 97 5.42 9.07 -0.38
C LYS A 97 5.12 8.27 -1.65
N TYR A 98 4.75 7.01 -1.47
CA TYR A 98 4.43 6.10 -2.55
C TYR A 98 3.05 5.48 -2.39
N TYR A 99 2.33 5.36 -3.48
CA TYR A 99 0.95 4.87 -3.52
C TYR A 99 0.84 3.62 -4.38
N LEU A 100 -0.07 2.74 -3.98
CA LEU A 100 -0.39 1.49 -4.68
C LEU A 100 -1.83 1.08 -4.36
N LYS A 101 -2.42 0.26 -5.22
CA LYS A 101 -3.66 -0.48 -4.93
C LYS A 101 -3.36 -1.93 -4.56
N THR A 102 -4.24 -2.52 -3.76
CA THR A 102 -4.22 -3.94 -3.40
C THR A 102 -5.58 -4.58 -3.66
N ASN A 103 -5.61 -5.91 -3.73
CA ASN A 103 -6.85 -6.69 -3.71
C ASN A 103 -7.46 -6.71 -2.29
N SER A 104 -8.69 -7.21 -2.20
CA SER A 104 -9.41 -7.41 -0.92
C SER A 104 -9.00 -8.68 -0.17
N GLN A 105 -8.32 -9.61 -0.85
CA GLN A 105 -7.88 -10.89 -0.31
C GLN A 105 -6.50 -11.25 -0.87
N SER A 106 -5.83 -12.20 -0.24
CA SER A 106 -4.53 -12.71 -0.72
C SER A 106 -4.72 -13.46 -2.05
N PRO A 107 -3.81 -13.31 -3.04
CA PRO A 107 -2.68 -12.38 -3.03
C PRO A 107 -3.15 -10.92 -3.07
N PHE A 108 -2.74 -10.13 -2.09
CA PHE A 108 -3.12 -8.73 -1.98
C PHE A 108 -2.44 -7.89 -3.04
N CYS A 109 -1.24 -8.27 -3.48
CA CYS A 109 -0.61 -7.59 -4.61
C CYS A 109 -1.47 -7.72 -5.89
N MET A 110 -1.43 -6.67 -6.72
CA MET A 110 -2.11 -6.70 -8.01
C MET A 110 -1.16 -7.19 -9.09
N LYS A 111 -1.63 -8.11 -9.93
CA LYS A 111 -0.93 -8.45 -11.18
C LYS A 111 -1.06 -7.27 -12.14
N ARG A 112 0.07 -6.86 -12.72
CA ARG A 112 0.05 -5.89 -13.82
C ARG A 112 -0.59 -6.59 -15.03
N LYS A 113 -1.63 -5.97 -15.60
CA LYS A 113 -2.14 -6.33 -16.93
C LYS A 113 -1.29 -5.65 -17.99
#